data_AF-A0A7I4YTT4-F1
#
_entry.id   AF-A0A7I4YTT4-F1
#
_cell.length_a   1.000
_cell.length_b   1.000
_cell.length_c   1.000
_cell.angle_alpha   90.00
_cell.angle_beta   90.00
_cell.angle_gamma   90.00
#
_symmetry.space_group_name_H-M   'P 1'
#
loop_
_entity.id
_entity.type
_entity.pdbx_description
1 polymer ?
#
loop_
_entity_poly.entity_id
_entity_poly.type
_entity_poly.pdbx_seq_one_letter_code
_entity_poly.pdbx_strand_id
1 'polypeptide(L)'
;MPLCLRFVDLKKAFDVRMLHDIVLITPNIEQAEQMLAKFDNACGKIGLRLNLKKTMFMQNGLVPYAPSALNGRNISECSSYVYLGRS
;
A
#
# COMPACT_ATOMS: atom_id res chain seq x y z
N MET A 1 -4.22 -14.83 10.28
CA MET A 1 -3.31 -14.72 9.12
C MET A 1 -3.52 -13.37 8.46
N PRO A 2 -2.45 -12.63 8.11
CA PRO A 2 -2.59 -11.31 7.48
C PRO A 2 -3.10 -11.47 6.05
N LEU A 3 -4.19 -10.78 5.72
CA LEU A 3 -4.96 -10.97 4.49
C LEU A 3 -4.62 -9.94 3.42
N CYS A 4 -3.82 -8.92 3.75
CA CYS A 4 -3.28 -7.97 2.80
C CYS A 4 -1.91 -7.45 3.26
N LEU A 5 -0.83 -7.64 2.47
CA LEU A 5 0.41 -6.86 2.61
C LEU A 5 0.35 -5.75 1.55
N ARG A 6 0.36 -4.47 1.95
CA ARG A 6 0.49 -3.36 1.01
C ARG A 6 1.83 -2.65 1.16
N PHE A 7 2.55 -2.49 0.05
CA PHE A 7 3.74 -1.65 -0.06
C PHE A 7 3.33 -0.24 -0.41
N VAL A 8 3.82 0.74 0.32
CA VAL A 8 3.38 2.11 0.11
C VAL A 8 4.58 3.02 -0.14
N ASP A 9 4.76 3.41 -1.41
CA ASP A 9 5.77 4.41 -1.80
C ASP A 9 5.20 5.82 -1.62
N LEU A 10 5.90 6.66 -0.86
CA LEU A 10 5.52 8.06 -0.64
C LEU A 10 6.29 8.96 -1.61
N LYS A 11 5.56 9.81 -2.34
CA LYS A 11 6.15 10.87 -3.18
C LYS A 11 5.93 12.23 -2.53
N LYS A 12 7.00 13.03 -2.43
CA LYS A 12 6.96 14.45 -2.05
C LYS A 12 6.94 15.33 -3.31
N ALA A 13 6.40 16.55 -3.20
CA ALA A 13 6.34 17.50 -4.33
C ALA A 13 7.71 18.02 -4.78
N PHE A 14 8.72 18.00 -3.89
CA PHE A 14 10.12 18.23 -4.20
C PHE A 14 10.89 16.92 -4.24
N ASP A 15 11.88 16.85 -5.13
CA ASP A 15 12.66 15.67 -5.53
C ASP A 15 13.53 15.08 -4.40
N VAL A 16 12.89 14.57 -3.34
CA VAL A 16 13.50 13.78 -2.29
C VAL A 16 12.68 12.51 -2.16
N ARG A 17 13.21 11.41 -2.70
CA ARG A 17 12.66 10.07 -2.50
C ARG A 17 12.89 9.67 -1.04
N MET A 18 11.88 9.82 -0.18
CA MET A 18 11.85 9.08 1.08
C MET A 18 11.32 7.68 0.77
N LEU A 19 12.25 6.74 0.55
CA LEU A 19 11.96 5.31 0.48
C LEU A 19 11.66 4.80 1.88
N HIS A 20 10.40 4.86 2.28
CA HIS A 20 9.88 4.04 3.36
C HIS A 20 8.88 3.07 2.75
N ASP A 21 9.33 1.85 2.47
CA ASP A 21 8.43 0.75 2.16
C ASP A 21 7.65 0.42 3.44
N ILE A 22 6.50 1.08 3.61
CA ILE A 22 5.60 0.84 4.73
C ILE A 22 4.75 -0.37 4.36
N VAL A 23 4.76 -1.37 5.23
CA VAL A 23 3.95 -2.58 5.10
C VAL A 23 2.75 -2.46 6.04
N LEU A 24 1.55 -2.42 5.46
CA LEU A 24 0.31 -2.49 6.21
C LEU A 24 -0.22 -3.92 6.19
N ILE A 25 -0.61 -4.41 7.37
CA ILE A 25 -1.13 -5.75 7.59
C ILE A 25 -2.54 -5.67 8.17
N THR A 26 -3.51 -6.31 7.53
CA THR A 26 -4.92 -6.27 7.91
C THR A 26 -5.61 -7.60 7.59
N PRO A 27 -6.63 -8.00 8.38
CA PRO A 27 -7.42 -9.21 8.12
C PRO A 27 -8.55 -9.00 7.10
N ASN A 28 -8.78 -7.80 6.56
CA ASN A 28 -9.85 -7.57 5.59
C ASN A 28 -9.42 -6.54 4.52
N ILE A 29 -9.79 -6.79 3.26
CA ILE A 29 -9.57 -5.88 2.12
C ILE A 29 -10.25 -4.53 2.37
N GLU A 30 -11.47 -4.52 2.86
CA GLU A 30 -12.21 -3.28 3.14
C GLU A 30 -11.50 -2.43 4.20
N GLN A 31 -11.04 -3.07 5.28
CA GLN A 31 -10.24 -2.40 6.31
C GLN A 31 -8.90 -1.90 5.75
N ALA A 32 -8.30 -2.65 4.80
CA ALA A 32 -7.08 -2.22 4.12
C ALA A 32 -7.29 -0.95 3.31
N GLU A 33 -8.37 -0.87 2.54
CA GLU A 33 -8.71 0.29 1.73
C GLU A 33 -9.02 1.50 2.62
N GLN A 34 -9.78 1.32 3.70
CA GLN A 34 -10.07 2.38 4.67
C GLN A 34 -8.79 2.89 5.37
N MET A 35 -7.90 1.99 5.77
CA MET A 35 -6.63 2.36 6.42
C MET A 35 -5.71 3.10 5.45
N LEU A 36 -5.67 2.66 4.18
CA LEU A 36 -4.89 3.32 3.13
C LEU A 36 -5.45 4.71 2.80
N ALA A 37 -6.76 4.89 2.79
CA ALA A 37 -7.40 6.20 2.59
C ALA A 37 -7.07 7.17 3.73
N LYS A 38 -7.12 6.69 4.99
CA LYS A 38 -6.71 7.48 6.16
C LYS A 38 -5.22 7.85 6.08
N PHE A 39 -4.38 6.92 5.61
CA PHE A 39 -2.95 7.14 5.45
C PHE A 39 -2.63 8.16 4.34
N ASP A 40 -3.25 8.05 3.14
CA ASP A 40 -3.09 9.03 2.06
C ASP A 40 -3.53 10.43 2.51
N ASN A 41 -4.64 10.53 3.25
CA ASN A 41 -5.12 11.79 3.82
C ASN A 41 -4.10 12.38 4.82
N ALA A 42 -3.60 11.57 5.75
CA ALA A 42 -2.58 12.01 6.70
C ALA A 42 -1.28 12.46 6.01
N CYS A 43 -0.85 11.73 4.97
CA CYS A 43 0.28 12.11 4.13
C CYS A 43 0.03 13.45 3.41
N GLY A 44 -1.17 13.66 2.88
CA GLY A 44 -1.58 14.91 2.23
C GLY A 44 -1.41 16.13 3.13
N LYS A 45 -1.68 16.00 4.44
CA LYS A 45 -1.52 17.09 5.42
C LYS A 45 -0.07 17.55 5.59
N ILE A 46 0.90 16.68 5.30
CA ILE A 46 2.33 16.99 5.39
C ILE A 46 3.00 17.14 4.01
N GLY A 47 2.19 17.31 2.96
CA GLY A 47 2.68 17.51 1.58
C GLY A 47 3.26 16.24 0.93
N LEU A 48 2.87 15.07 1.43
CA LEU A 48 3.19 13.77 0.83
C LEU A 48 1.96 13.19 0.12
N ARG A 49 2.19 12.34 -0.86
CA ARG A 49 1.12 11.60 -1.55
C ARG A 49 1.54 10.18 -1.82
N LEU A 50 0.59 9.26 -1.81
CA LEU A 50 0.87 7.90 -2.24
C LEU A 50 1.18 7.82 -3.73
N ASN A 51 2.21 7.06 -4.06
CA ASN A 51 2.49 6.65 -5.43
C ASN A 51 1.77 5.33 -5.75
N LEU A 52 0.49 5.46 -6.11
CA LEU A 52 -0.38 4.30 -6.40
C LEU A 52 0.17 3.35 -7.47
N LYS A 53 1.04 3.82 -8.38
CA LYS A 53 1.66 2.96 -9.40
C LYS A 53 2.66 1.96 -8.82
N LYS A 54 3.27 2.31 -7.68
CA LYS A 54 4.19 1.42 -6.96
C LYS A 54 3.54 0.77 -5.75
N THR A 55 2.40 1.29 -5.31
CA THR A 55 1.61 0.63 -4.29
C THR A 55 1.10 -0.68 -4.83
N MET A 56 1.46 -1.77 -4.16
CA MET A 56 1.01 -3.12 -4.50
C MET A 56 0.32 -3.73 -3.30
N PHE A 57 -0.57 -4.70 -3.54
CA PHE A 57 -1.17 -5.51 -2.49
C PHE A 57 -0.88 -6.99 -2.70
N MET A 58 -0.93 -7.79 -1.63
CA MET A 58 -0.88 -9.25 -1.68
C MET A 58 -2.10 -9.81 -0.97
N GLN A 59 -2.88 -10.66 -1.62
CA GLN A 59 -3.92 -11.43 -0.92
C GLN A 59 -3.39 -12.82 -0.55
N ASN A 60 -3.87 -13.34 0.58
CA ASN A 60 -3.63 -14.74 0.91
C ASN A 60 -4.49 -15.62 0.00
N GLY A 61 -3.99 -16.79 -0.43
CA GLY A 61 -4.70 -17.71 -1.33
C GLY A 61 -6.00 -18.32 -0.76
N LEU A 62 -6.32 -18.02 0.50
CA LEU A 62 -7.58 -18.38 1.15
C LEU A 62 -8.72 -17.36 0.88
N VAL A 63 -8.41 -16.19 0.31
CA VAL A 63 -9.39 -15.15 -0.01
C VAL A 63 -9.80 -15.31 -1.48
N PRO A 64 -11.10 -15.30 -1.81
CA PRO A 64 -11.54 -15.18 -3.20
C PRO A 64 -10.95 -13.94 -3.84
N TYR A 65 -10.44 -14.05 -5.07
CA TYR A 65 -9.88 -12.91 -5.80
C TYR A 65 -10.86 -11.74 -5.82
N ALA A 66 -10.45 -10.62 -5.24
CA ALA A 66 -11.19 -9.38 -5.27
C ALA A 66 -10.26 -8.24 -5.73
N PRO A 67 -10.57 -7.52 -6.82
CA PRO A 67 -9.84 -6.33 -7.19
C PRO A 67 -9.85 -5.32 -6.04
N SER A 68 -8.71 -4.68 -5.78
CA SER A 68 -8.64 -3.63 -4.76
C SER A 68 -8.43 -2.26 -5.40
N ALA A 69 -9.08 -1.25 -4.83
CA ALA A 69 -9.00 0.12 -5.32
C ALA A 69 -8.90 1.12 -4.17
N LEU A 70 -8.17 2.22 -4.40
CA LEU A 70 -8.16 3.37 -3.51
C LEU A 70 -8.73 4.57 -4.24
N ASN A 71 -9.79 5.17 -3.70
CA ASN A 71 -10.44 6.34 -4.29
C ASN A 71 -10.80 6.11 -5.77
N GLY A 72 -11.29 4.91 -6.11
CA GLY A 72 -11.64 4.53 -7.49
C GLY A 72 -10.45 4.23 -8.41
N ARG A 73 -9.21 4.21 -7.91
CA ARG A 73 -8.02 3.81 -8.68
C ARG A 73 -7.55 2.42 -8.28
N ASN A 74 -7.42 1.54 -9.27
CA ASN A 74 -6.96 0.16 -9.07
C ASN A 74 -5.54 0.12 -8.52
N ILE A 75 -5.31 -0.78 -7.58
CA ILE A 75 -3.99 -1.07 -7.01
C ILE A 75 -3.54 -2.43 -7.57
N SER A 76 -2.29 -2.53 -7.99
CA SER A 76 -1.76 -3.77 -8.55
C SER A 76 -1.56 -4.83 -7.47
N GLU A 77 -1.76 -6.08 -7.85
CA GLU A 77 -1.43 -7.24 -7.00
C GLU A 77 0.04 -7.65 -7.22
N CYS A 78 0.69 -8.15 -6.17
CA CYS A 78 2.01 -8.75 -6.22
C CYS A 78 1.93 -10.15 -5.61
N SER A 79 2.71 -11.11 -6.13
CA SER A 79 2.71 -12.51 -5.68
C SER A 79 3.79 -12.85 -4.65
N SER A 80 4.89 -12.08 -4.61
CA SER A 80 5.99 -12.31 -3.67
C SER A 80 6.66 -11.00 -3.24
N TYR A 81 7.03 -10.90 -1.96
CA TYR A 81 7.76 -9.75 -1.42
C TYR A 81 9.12 -10.21 -0.93
N VAL A 82 10.16 -9.51 -1.36
CA VAL A 82 11.53 -9.75 -0.91
C VAL A 82 11.96 -8.56 -0.07
N TYR A 83 12.12 -8.78 1.24
CA TYR A 83 12.68 -7.76 2.13
C TYR A 83 14.21 -7.76 2.00
N LEU A 84 14.75 -6.73 1.35
CA LEU A 84 16.19 -6.54 1.15
C LEU A 84 16.83 -5.82 2.36
N GLY A 85 16.67 -6.37 3.57
CA GLY A 85 17.31 -5.84 4.77
C GLY A 85 18.83 -5.70 4.58
N ARG A 86 19.41 -4.58 5.02
CA ARG A 86 20.85 -4.29 4.94
C ARG A 86 21.65 -5.32 5.75
N SER A 87 22.68 -5.88 5.13
CA SER A 87 23.84 -6.50 5.80
C SER A 87 24.66 -5.46 6.53
#